data_AF-A0A060CM67-F1
#
_entry.id   AF-A0A060CM67-F1
#
_cell.length_a   1.000
_cell.length_b   1.000
_cell.length_c   1.000
_cell.angle_alpha   90.00
_cell.angle_beta   90.00
_cell.angle_gamma   90.00
#
_symmetry.space_group_name_H-M   'P 1'
#
loop_
_entity.id
_entity.type
_entity.pdbx_description
1 polymer ?
#
loop_
_entity_poly.entity_id
_entity_poly.type
_entity_poly.pdbx_seq_one_letter_code
_entity_poly.pdbx_strand_id
1 'polypeptide(L)'
;ELRAYKDVVSVWTICDGDTENVKPGMVETPAGCDKRLRKRLMKDFYPALKRCIAAFEKKPVSWQAMMISLSYNVGYGDACRSTAARLGRNNQYVESCKAATAFNKAGGKMIVGLVNRREMGDKTRIGEAELCLSGVS
;
A
#
# COMPACT_ATOMS: atom_id res chain seq x y z
N GLU A 1 1.79 19.22 12.48
CA GLU A 1 0.45 18.61 12.63
C GLU A 1 -0.15 18.36 11.26
N LEU A 2 -1.02 17.36 11.14
CA LEU A 2 -1.69 16.97 9.90
C LEU A 2 -3.19 17.15 10.10
N ARG A 3 -3.87 17.67 9.08
CA ARG A 3 -5.30 18.02 9.14
C ARG A 3 -6.09 17.12 8.21
N ALA A 4 -7.30 16.75 8.60
CA ALA A 4 -8.20 16.02 7.73
C ALA A 4 -8.55 16.84 6.48
N TYR A 5 -8.58 16.18 5.33
CA TYR A 5 -8.90 16.75 4.03
C TYR A 5 -9.88 15.83 3.28
N LYS A 6 -10.53 16.35 2.24
CA LYS A 6 -11.27 15.52 1.29
C LYS A 6 -10.35 15.06 0.17
N ASP A 7 -10.29 13.75 -0.07
CA ASP A 7 -9.52 13.19 -1.17
C ASP A 7 -10.19 13.45 -2.54
N VAL A 8 -9.57 12.92 -3.60
CA VAL A 8 -10.04 13.09 -4.99
C VAL A 8 -11.43 12.49 -5.27
N VAL A 9 -11.96 11.66 -4.37
CA VAL A 9 -13.31 11.09 -4.43
C VAL A 9 -14.19 11.58 -3.26
N SER A 10 -13.82 12.69 -2.62
CA SER A 10 -14.57 13.37 -1.54
C SER A 10 -14.72 12.59 -0.22
N VAL A 11 -13.83 11.64 0.06
CA VAL A 11 -13.77 10.94 1.35
C VAL A 11 -12.90 11.72 2.34
N TRP A 12 -13.33 11.81 3.60
CA TRP A 12 -12.53 12.41 4.66
C TRP A 12 -11.33 11.54 5.01
N THR A 13 -10.14 12.12 4.88
CA THR A 13 -8.85 11.43 4.97
C THR A 13 -7.88 12.25 5.80
N ILE A 14 -7.03 11.60 6.61
CA ILE A 14 -5.96 12.25 7.39
C ILE A 14 -4.68 11.40 7.34
N CYS A 15 -3.53 11.97 7.75
CA CYS A 15 -2.26 11.24 7.82
C CYS A 15 -1.88 10.61 6.48
N ASP A 16 -1.38 9.38 6.49
CA ASP A 16 -0.90 8.62 5.33
C ASP A 16 -2.01 8.04 4.45
N GLY A 17 -3.20 8.66 4.44
CA GLY A 17 -4.36 8.16 3.71
C GLY A 17 -5.36 7.37 4.55
N ASP A 18 -5.35 7.58 5.88
CA ASP A 18 -6.29 6.92 6.76
C ASP A 18 -7.67 7.54 6.68
N THR A 19 -8.70 6.70 6.64
CA THR A 19 -10.12 7.06 6.54
C THR A 19 -10.93 6.49 7.71
N GLU A 20 -10.32 5.69 8.60
CA GLU A 20 -11.04 5.05 9.71
C GLU A 20 -11.50 6.11 10.74
N ASN A 21 -12.81 6.36 10.79
CA ASN A 21 -13.44 7.32 11.71
C ASN A 21 -12.93 8.76 11.57
N VAL A 22 -12.48 9.16 10.38
CA VAL A 22 -12.01 10.54 10.13
C VAL A 22 -13.20 11.47 9.91
N LYS A 23 -13.12 12.66 10.53
CA LYS A 23 -14.18 13.68 10.50
C LYS A 23 -13.60 15.05 10.13
N PRO A 24 -14.42 15.98 9.59
CA PRO A 24 -14.01 17.36 9.39
C PRO A 24 -13.42 17.97 10.66
N GLY A 25 -12.37 18.78 10.51
CA GLY A 25 -11.73 19.48 11.63
C GLY A 25 -10.78 18.63 12.48
N MET A 26 -10.65 17.33 12.20
CA MET A 26 -9.68 16.47 12.89
C MET A 26 -8.24 16.91 12.59
N VAL A 27 -7.41 16.93 13.64
CA VAL A 27 -5.99 17.23 13.58
C VAL A 27 -5.23 16.09 14.26
N GLU A 28 -4.06 15.76 13.73
CA GLU A 28 -3.22 14.70 14.27
C GLU A 28 -1.74 15.11 14.30
N THR A 29 -0.99 14.53 15.23
CA THR A 29 0.47 14.70 15.29
C THR A 29 1.18 13.70 14.37
N PRO A 30 2.41 13.95 13.92
CA PRO A 30 3.18 12.95 13.17
C PRO A 30 3.25 11.59 13.89
N ALA A 31 3.57 11.60 15.18
CA ALA A 31 3.60 10.38 15.99
C ALA A 31 2.22 9.71 16.15
N GLY A 32 1.14 10.50 16.13
CA GLY A 32 -0.22 9.99 16.10
C GLY A 32 -0.56 9.33 14.77
N CYS A 33 -0.14 9.93 13.65
CA CYS A 33 -0.27 9.33 12.32
C CYS A 33 0.44 7.97 12.24
N ASP A 34 1.66 7.86 12.77
CA ASP A 34 2.38 6.59 12.83
C ASP A 34 1.63 5.52 13.63
N LYS A 35 1.02 5.92 14.75
CA LYS A 35 0.20 5.01 15.58
C LYS A 35 -1.05 4.54 14.82
N ARG A 36 -1.74 5.45 14.14
CA ARG A 36 -2.92 5.13 13.31
C ARG A 36 -2.56 4.18 12.18
N LEU A 37 -1.48 4.47 11.45
CA LEU A 37 -0.97 3.62 10.39
C LEU A 37 -0.66 2.22 10.92
N ARG A 38 0.17 2.12 11.97
CA ARG A 38 0.52 0.82 12.57
C ARG A 38 -0.72 0.03 13.00
N LYS A 39 -1.69 0.68 13.64
CA LYS A 39 -2.95 0.05 14.03
C LYS A 39 -3.69 -0.52 12.84
N ARG A 40 -3.86 0.27 11.78
CA ARG A 40 -4.55 -0.15 10.54
C ARG A 40 -3.83 -1.32 9.86
N LEU A 41 -2.51 -1.24 9.73
CA LEU A 41 -1.70 -2.31 9.15
C LEU A 41 -1.86 -3.62 9.92
N MET A 42 -1.76 -3.59 11.25
CA MET A 42 -1.81 -4.78 12.08
C MET A 42 -3.22 -5.35 12.26
N LYS A 43 -4.25 -4.51 12.23
CA LYS A 43 -5.66 -4.92 12.40
C LYS A 43 -6.27 -5.43 11.10
N ASP A 44 -6.08 -4.70 10.01
CA ASP A 44 -6.89 -4.88 8.79
C ASP A 44 -6.10 -5.53 7.65
N PHE A 45 -4.91 -5.00 7.33
CA PHE A 45 -4.22 -5.33 6.09
C PHE A 45 -3.31 -6.55 6.19
N TYR A 46 -2.41 -6.58 7.18
CA TYR A 46 -1.48 -7.68 7.38
C TYR A 46 -2.22 -9.02 7.64
N PRO A 47 -3.24 -9.09 8.52
CA PRO A 47 -4.00 -10.33 8.71
C PRO A 47 -4.77 -10.75 7.45
N ALA A 48 -5.29 -9.82 6.66
CA ALA A 48 -6.00 -10.14 5.43
C ALA A 48 -5.07 -10.75 4.37
N LEU A 49 -3.87 -10.21 4.22
CA LEU A 49 -2.85 -10.77 3.33
C LEU A 49 -2.41 -12.17 3.76
N LYS A 50 -2.20 -12.40 5.07
CA LYS A 50 -1.90 -13.74 5.62
C LYS A 50 -2.99 -14.76 5.30
N ARG A 51 -4.27 -14.36 5.28
CA ARG A 51 -5.39 -15.26 4.93
C ARG A 51 -5.40 -15.63 3.46
N CYS A 52 -5.06 -14.70 2.56
CA CYS A 52 -5.18 -14.93 1.12
C CYS A 52 -3.88 -15.39 0.44
N ILE A 53 -2.74 -15.33 1.13
CA ILE A 53 -1.43 -15.72 0.62
C ILE A 53 -0.82 -16.72 1.60
N ALA A 54 -0.76 -17.99 1.18
CA ALA A 54 -0.20 -19.05 2.00
C ALA A 54 1.26 -18.77 2.37
N ALA A 55 1.60 -19.05 3.62
CA ALA A 55 2.94 -18.84 4.18
C ALA A 55 3.48 -17.42 3.96
N PHE A 56 2.63 -16.39 3.98
CA PHE A 56 3.00 -14.98 3.76
C PHE A 56 4.25 -14.56 4.53
N GLU A 57 4.35 -14.96 5.80
CA GLU A 57 5.46 -14.63 6.70
C GLU A 57 6.80 -15.25 6.30
N LYS A 58 6.78 -16.33 5.51
CA LYS A 58 7.98 -17.00 5.00
C LYS A 58 8.44 -16.43 3.65
N LYS A 59 7.68 -15.50 3.06
CA LYS A 59 8.03 -14.84 1.79
C LYS A 59 9.11 -13.77 2.04
N PRO A 60 9.85 -13.30 1.01
CA PRO A 60 10.84 -12.25 1.20
C PRO A 60 10.26 -10.99 1.85
N VAL A 61 11.00 -10.39 2.80
CA VAL A 61 10.47 -9.27 3.60
C VAL A 61 10.18 -8.03 2.75
N SER A 62 11.00 -7.75 1.73
CA SER A 62 10.79 -6.65 0.80
C SER A 62 9.49 -6.82 0.00
N TRP A 63 9.19 -8.05 -0.42
CA TRP A 63 7.96 -8.38 -1.10
C TRP A 63 6.75 -8.30 -0.16
N GLN A 64 6.87 -8.78 1.08
CA GLN A 64 5.83 -8.61 2.10
C GLN A 64 5.51 -7.13 2.31
N ALA A 65 6.54 -6.29 2.46
CA ALA A 65 6.38 -4.84 2.64
C ALA A 65 5.67 -4.18 1.45
N MET A 66 6.05 -4.53 0.22
CA MET A 66 5.37 -4.06 -0.99
C MET A 66 3.89 -4.47 -1.02
N MET A 67 3.57 -5.73 -0.74
CA MET A 67 2.18 -6.21 -0.72
C MET A 67 1.34 -5.53 0.37
N ILE A 68 1.93 -5.28 1.55
CA ILE A 68 1.29 -4.52 2.62
C ILE A 68 1.01 -3.09 2.17
N SER A 69 2.00 -2.38 1.62
CA SER A 69 1.82 -1.00 1.12
C SER A 69 0.79 -0.92 -0.01
N LEU A 70 0.81 -1.88 -0.93
CA LEU A 70 -0.19 -1.99 -1.99
C LEU A 70 -1.59 -2.16 -1.40
N SER A 71 -1.76 -3.15 -0.51
CA SER A 71 -3.05 -3.43 0.12
C SER A 71 -3.60 -2.25 0.92
N TYR A 72 -2.73 -1.46 1.56
CA TYR A 72 -3.16 -0.27 2.28
C TYR A 72 -3.76 0.78 1.35
N ASN A 73 -3.23 0.91 0.13
CA ASN A 73 -3.73 1.90 -0.83
C ASN A 73 -4.94 1.44 -1.64
N VAL A 74 -4.93 0.20 -2.13
CA VAL A 74 -5.97 -0.30 -3.05
C VAL A 74 -7.01 -1.17 -2.34
N GLY A 75 -6.83 -1.41 -1.05
CA GLY A 75 -7.63 -2.36 -0.27
C GLY A 75 -7.09 -3.79 -0.36
N TYR A 76 -7.27 -4.55 0.73
CA TYR A 76 -6.79 -5.94 0.78
C TYR A 76 -7.51 -6.84 -0.22
N GLY A 77 -8.78 -6.57 -0.57
CA GLY A 77 -9.54 -7.37 -1.53
C GLY A 77 -8.91 -7.34 -2.93
N ASP A 78 -8.59 -6.14 -3.42
CA ASP A 78 -7.96 -5.96 -4.73
C ASP A 78 -6.51 -6.43 -4.73
N ALA A 79 -5.76 -6.16 -3.66
CA ALA A 79 -4.42 -6.70 -3.50
C ALA A 79 -4.40 -8.24 -3.55
N CYS A 80 -5.30 -8.92 -2.82
CA CYS A 80 -5.40 -10.38 -2.82
C CYS A 80 -5.77 -10.99 -4.18
N ARG A 81 -6.60 -10.31 -4.98
CA ARG A 81 -7.01 -10.77 -6.33
C ARG A 81 -6.06 -10.35 -7.44
N SER A 82 -5.09 -9.50 -7.13
CA SER A 82 -4.15 -8.95 -8.12
C SER A 82 -3.28 -10.01 -8.79
N THR A 83 -2.82 -9.69 -10.00
CA THR A 83 -1.76 -10.44 -10.68
C THR A 83 -0.48 -10.50 -9.83
N ALA A 84 -0.15 -9.44 -9.09
CA ALA A 84 0.99 -9.44 -8.16
C ALA A 84 0.84 -10.54 -7.10
N ALA A 85 -0.30 -10.61 -6.40
CA ALA A 85 -0.54 -11.68 -5.42
C ALA A 85 -0.52 -13.08 -6.05
N ARG A 86 -1.06 -13.25 -7.26
CA ARG A 86 -0.98 -14.53 -8.00
C ARG A 86 0.47 -14.95 -8.25
N LEU A 87 1.30 -14.05 -8.75
CA LEU A 87 2.72 -14.32 -9.04
C LEU A 87 3.52 -14.61 -7.76
N GLY A 88 3.32 -13.82 -6.70
CA GLY A 88 4.02 -14.03 -5.42
C GLY A 88 3.59 -15.31 -4.68
N ARG A 89 2.35 -15.77 -4.84
CA ARG A 89 1.93 -17.11 -4.38
C ARG A 89 2.78 -18.21 -5.03
N ASN A 90 3.11 -18.04 -6.31
CA ASN A 90 3.95 -18.95 -7.09
C ASN A 90 5.46 -18.68 -6.96
N ASN A 91 5.87 -17.85 -5.98
CA ASN A 91 7.26 -17.45 -5.74
C ASN A 91 7.94 -16.70 -6.91
N GLN A 92 7.15 -16.15 -7.84
CA GLN A 92 7.65 -15.32 -8.96
C GLN A 92 7.74 -13.87 -8.49
N TYR A 93 8.70 -13.58 -7.59
CA TYR A 93 8.72 -12.31 -6.86
C TYR A 93 9.11 -11.12 -7.72
N VAL A 94 10.10 -11.24 -8.61
CA VAL A 94 10.51 -10.15 -9.51
C VAL A 94 9.35 -9.73 -10.40
N GLU A 95 8.66 -10.70 -11.00
CA GLU A 95 7.47 -10.47 -11.82
C GLU A 95 6.32 -9.92 -10.99
N SER A 96 6.17 -10.39 -9.74
CA SER A 96 5.17 -9.86 -8.82
C SER A 96 5.42 -8.39 -8.47
N CYS A 97 6.67 -7.99 -8.20
CA CYS A 97 7.03 -6.61 -7.93
C CYS A 97 6.67 -5.72 -9.14
N LYS A 98 7.01 -6.18 -10.35
CA LYS A 98 6.67 -5.47 -11.60
C LYS A 98 5.17 -5.42 -11.83
N ALA A 99 4.43 -6.49 -11.56
CA ALA A 99 2.98 -6.52 -11.74
C ALA A 99 2.23 -5.55 -10.81
N ALA A 100 2.80 -5.23 -9.64
CA ALA A 100 2.22 -4.24 -8.73
C ALA A 100 2.23 -2.80 -9.31
N THR A 101 3.07 -2.51 -10.31
CA THR A 101 3.14 -1.17 -10.92
C THR A 101 1.89 -0.79 -11.71
N ALA A 102 1.08 -1.77 -12.11
CA ALA A 102 -0.17 -1.56 -12.81
C ALA A 102 -1.24 -0.81 -11.98
N PHE A 103 -1.09 -0.73 -10.66
CA PHE A 103 -2.00 -0.01 -9.76
C PHE A 103 -1.71 1.51 -9.74
N ASN A 104 -1.68 2.11 -10.93
CA ASN A 104 -1.31 3.50 -11.15
C ASN A 104 -2.46 4.40 -11.66
N LYS A 105 -3.70 3.92 -11.58
CA LYS A 105 -4.89 4.62 -12.07
C LYS A 105 -5.90 4.90 -10.97
N ALA A 106 -6.59 6.03 -11.07
CA ALA A 106 -7.80 6.36 -10.30
C ALA A 106 -8.82 7.04 -11.23
N GLY A 107 -10.11 6.75 -11.07
CA GLY A 107 -11.16 7.28 -11.97
C GLY A 107 -10.91 6.95 -13.46
N GLY A 108 -10.30 5.80 -13.75
CA GLY A 108 -9.95 5.36 -15.11
C GLY A 108 -8.73 6.06 -15.74
N LYS A 109 -8.11 7.03 -15.06
CA LYS A 109 -6.96 7.79 -15.58
C LYS A 109 -5.69 7.45 -14.80
N MET A 110 -4.55 7.46 -15.50
CA MET A 110 -3.24 7.36 -14.85
C MET A 110 -2.99 8.59 -13.99
N ILE A 111 -2.45 8.37 -12.79
CA ILE A 111 -2.12 9.41 -11.82
C ILE A 111 -0.62 9.34 -11.53
N VAL A 112 0.12 10.41 -11.86
CA VAL A 112 1.59 10.47 -11.69
C VAL A 112 2.01 10.14 -10.26
N GLY A 113 1.28 10.63 -9.25
CA GLY A 113 1.56 10.31 -7.85
C GLY A 113 1.44 8.81 -7.52
N LEU A 114 0.56 8.08 -8.21
CA LEU A 114 0.46 6.63 -8.06
C LEU A 114 1.59 5.91 -8.80
N VAL A 115 1.98 6.39 -9.99
CA VAL A 115 3.15 5.87 -10.73
C VAL A 115 4.40 5.94 -9.84
N ASN A 116 4.71 7.13 -9.31
CA ASN A 116 5.87 7.32 -8.42
C ASN A 116 5.80 6.40 -7.20
N ARG A 117 4.60 6.25 -6.60
CA ARG A 117 4.43 5.33 -5.47
C ARG A 117 4.66 3.87 -5.84
N ARG A 118 4.16 3.39 -6.99
CA ARG A 118 4.27 1.98 -7.35
C ARG A 118 5.64 1.60 -7.90
N GLU A 119 6.28 2.49 -8.63
CA GLU A 119 7.50 2.19 -9.39
C GLU A 119 8.76 2.50 -8.59
N MET A 120 9.51 3.52 -9.01
CA MET A 120 10.85 3.84 -8.51
C MET A 120 10.88 5.09 -7.61
N GLY A 121 9.74 5.48 -7.07
CA GLY A 121 9.67 6.61 -6.15
C GLY A 121 9.74 7.96 -6.83
N ASP A 122 10.17 8.95 -6.06
CA ASP A 122 10.46 10.30 -6.48
C ASP A 122 11.64 10.86 -5.67
N LYS A 123 11.95 12.15 -5.81
CA LYS A 123 13.08 12.78 -5.09
C LYS A 123 13.00 12.69 -3.56
N THR A 124 11.82 12.40 -3.01
CA THR A 124 11.56 12.42 -1.57
C THR A 124 11.41 11.04 -0.95
N ARG A 125 11.21 9.99 -1.76
CA ARG A 125 10.96 8.62 -1.26
C ARG A 125 11.21 7.56 -2.34
N ILE A 126 11.60 6.37 -1.91
CA ILE A 126 11.65 5.18 -2.77
C ILE A 126 10.25 4.68 -3.14
N GLY A 127 10.15 3.95 -4.25
CA GLY A 127 8.91 3.33 -4.71
C GLY A 127 8.70 1.90 -4.20
N GLU A 128 7.48 1.39 -4.32
CA GLU A 128 7.13 0.03 -3.91
C GLU A 128 7.87 -1.04 -4.71
N ALA A 129 8.02 -0.87 -6.03
CA ALA A 129 8.78 -1.80 -6.87
C ALA A 129 10.27 -1.73 -6.56
N GLU A 130 10.83 -0.55 -6.36
CA GLU A 130 12.22 -0.36 -5.94
C GLU A 130 12.52 -1.09 -4.63
N LEU A 131 11.70 -0.86 -3.60
CA LEU A 131 11.80 -1.57 -2.32
C LEU A 131 11.73 -3.08 -2.52
N CYS A 132 10.72 -3.55 -3.26
CA CYS A 132 10.48 -4.97 -3.49
C CYS A 132 11.67 -5.64 -4.18
N LEU A 133 12.09 -5.08 -5.33
CA LEU A 133 13.12 -5.64 -6.19
C LEU A 133 14.46 -5.71 -5.47
N SER A 134 14.84 -4.68 -4.69
CA SER A 134 16.11 -4.66 -3.94
C SER A 134 16.33 -5.84 -2.99
N GLY A 135 15.25 -6.53 -2.57
CA GLY A 135 15.33 -7.67 -1.65
C GLY A 135 14.92 -9.02 -2.26
N VAL A 136 14.63 -9.08 -3.56
CA VAL A 136 14.27 -10.32 -4.26
C VAL A 136 15.05 -10.57 -5.56
N SER A 137 15.86 -9.61 -6.00
CA SER A 137 16.79 -9.73 -7.12
C SER A 137 18.12 -10.34 -6.70
#